data_AF-K1YAX5-F1
#
_entry.id   AF-K1YAX5-F1
#
_cell.length_a   1.000
_cell.length_b   1.000
_cell.length_c   1.000
_cell.angle_alpha   90.00
_cell.angle_beta   90.00
_cell.angle_gamma   90.00
#
_symmetry.space_group_name_H-M   'P 1'
#
loop_
_entity.id
_entity.type
_entity.pdbx_description
1 polymer ?
#
loop_
_entity_poly.entity_id
_entity_poly.type
_entity_poly.pdbx_seq_one_letter_code
_entity_poly.pdbx_strand_id
1 'polypeptide(L)'
;MGGELGAEGVVVGYVYRFRERKGVAYSVEHPAAVTFEIHLLRVSDGALVWRGFFDKTQSSLMEDLFQISSFFRGEGRWVTAKELMGEGLEATLKTFPGLR
;
A
#
# COMPACT_ATOMS: atom_id res chain seq x y z
N MET A 1 -8.41 -25.27 -6.30
CA MET A 1 -7.30 -24.34 -6.59
C MET A 1 -6.16 -24.45 -5.59
N GLY A 2 -6.25 -23.96 -4.33
CA GLY A 2 -5.11 -24.05 -3.38
C GLY A 2 -4.73 -25.50 -3.00
N GLY A 3 -5.72 -26.31 -2.60
CA GLY A 3 -5.49 -27.71 -2.22
C GLY A 3 -5.11 -28.62 -3.39
N GLU A 4 -5.62 -28.35 -4.59
CA GLU A 4 -5.25 -29.07 -5.82
C GLU A 4 -3.79 -28.86 -6.23
N LEU A 5 -3.19 -27.74 -5.79
CA LEU A 5 -1.80 -27.39 -6.04
C LEU A 5 -0.85 -27.80 -4.89
N GLY A 6 -1.37 -28.46 -3.85
CA GLY A 6 -0.58 -28.83 -2.66
C GLY A 6 -0.07 -27.63 -1.85
N ALA A 7 -0.68 -26.46 -1.99
CA ALA A 7 -0.30 -25.26 -1.26
C ALA A 7 -0.83 -25.29 0.18
N GLU A 8 -0.03 -24.81 1.14
CA GLU A 8 -0.43 -24.70 2.56
C GLU A 8 -1.17 -23.38 2.86
N GLY A 9 -0.92 -22.36 2.05
CA GLY A 9 -1.55 -21.05 2.14
C GLY A 9 -1.76 -20.40 0.78
N VAL A 10 -2.75 -19.52 0.69
CA VAL A 10 -3.05 -18.72 -0.50
C VAL A 10 -3.03 -17.25 -0.10
N VAL A 11 -2.29 -16.44 -0.87
CA VAL A 11 -2.29 -14.99 -0.72
C VAL A 11 -3.26 -14.37 -1.73
N VAL A 12 -4.17 -13.52 -1.26
CA VAL A 12 -5.14 -12.80 -2.08
C VAL A 12 -5.02 -11.31 -1.81
N GLY A 13 -4.96 -10.49 -2.85
CA GLY A 13 -4.88 -9.03 -2.73
C GLY A 13 -6.08 -8.34 -3.37
N TYR A 14 -6.57 -7.29 -2.72
CA TYR A 14 -7.63 -6.41 -3.21
C TYR A 14 -7.13 -4.98 -3.27
N VAL A 15 -7.30 -4.33 -4.43
CA VAL A 15 -7.01 -2.90 -4.59
C VAL A 15 -8.35 -2.16 -4.69
N TYR A 16 -8.69 -1.43 -3.64
CA TYR A 16 -9.95 -0.67 -3.55
C TYR A 16 -9.84 0.71 -4.19
N ARG A 17 -8.66 1.33 -4.09
CA ARG A 17 -8.39 2.64 -4.65
C ARG A 17 -7.00 2.67 -5.25
N PHE A 18 -6.91 3.08 -6.50
CA PHE A 18 -5.67 3.38 -7.19
C PHE A 18 -5.89 4.65 -8.01
N ARG A 19 -5.67 5.80 -7.39
CA ARG A 19 -5.90 7.11 -8.00
C ARG A 19 -4.57 7.81 -8.20
N GLU A 20 -4.23 8.03 -9.46
CA GLU A 20 -3.06 8.80 -9.83
C GLU A 20 -3.22 10.28 -9.47
N ARG A 21 -2.08 10.95 -9.20
CA ARG A 21 -2.09 12.40 -9.01
C ARG A 21 -2.49 13.13 -10.31
N LYS A 22 -3.22 14.24 -10.19
CA LYS A 22 -3.46 15.18 -11.30
C LYS A 22 -2.74 16.49 -11.03
N GLY A 23 -1.95 16.93 -12.00
CA GLY A 23 -1.12 18.15 -11.93
C GLY A 23 0.37 17.87 -12.19
N VAL A 24 1.16 18.94 -12.27
CA VAL A 24 2.62 18.87 -12.45
C VAL A 24 3.30 18.52 -11.12
N ALA A 25 4.57 18.09 -11.16
CA ALA A 25 5.26 17.56 -9.98
C ALA A 25 5.27 18.50 -8.74
N TYR A 26 5.12 19.80 -8.98
CA TYR A 26 5.13 20.87 -7.96
C TYR A 26 3.76 21.53 -7.71
N SER A 27 2.72 21.17 -8.48
CA SER A 27 1.38 21.74 -8.32
C SER A 27 0.35 20.66 -8.66
N VAL A 28 -0.30 20.13 -7.62
CA VAL A 28 -1.22 19.00 -7.72
C VAL A 28 -2.61 19.49 -7.34
N GLU A 29 -3.55 19.38 -8.27
CA GLU A 29 -4.97 19.63 -8.02
C GLU A 29 -5.62 18.49 -7.23
N HIS A 30 -5.18 17.24 -7.50
CA HIS A 30 -5.68 16.05 -6.82
C HIS A 30 -4.52 15.10 -6.48
N PRO A 31 -4.32 14.78 -5.20
CA PRO A 31 -3.21 13.93 -4.79
C PRO A 31 -3.43 12.46 -5.14
N ALA A 32 -2.31 11.75 -5.28
CA ALA A 32 -2.30 10.30 -5.39
C ALA A 32 -2.94 9.68 -4.14
N ALA A 33 -3.72 8.62 -4.35
CA ALA A 33 -4.35 7.88 -3.28
C ALA A 33 -4.41 6.40 -3.60
N VAL A 34 -4.02 5.58 -2.63
CA VAL A 34 -4.01 4.12 -2.74
C VAL A 34 -4.64 3.52 -1.50
N THR A 35 -5.52 2.56 -1.73
CA THR A 35 -6.12 1.73 -0.68
C THR A 35 -6.10 0.29 -1.17
N PHE A 36 -5.45 -0.60 -0.42
CA PHE A 36 -5.40 -2.02 -0.73
C PHE A 36 -5.39 -2.87 0.53
N GLU A 37 -5.62 -4.16 0.33
CA GLU A 37 -5.58 -5.16 1.37
C GLU A 37 -5.01 -6.46 0.82
N ILE A 38 -4.32 -7.22 1.68
CA ILE A 38 -3.74 -8.52 1.35
C ILE A 38 -4.11 -9.51 2.46
N HIS A 39 -4.61 -10.68 2.08
CA HIS A 39 -4.98 -11.76 2.98
C HIS A 39 -4.09 -12.96 2.73
N LEU A 40 -3.62 -13.59 3.80
CA LEU A 40 -3.06 -14.94 3.77
C LEU A 40 -4.11 -15.88 4.35
N LEU A 41 -4.61 -16.80 3.54
CA LEU A 41 -5.57 -17.82 3.92
C LEU A 41 -4.86 -19.17 4.06
N ARG A 42 -5.11 -19.91 5.14
CA ARG A 42 -4.67 -21.31 5.26
C ARG A 42 -5.57 -22.19 4.42
N VAL A 43 -4.98 -23.07 3.62
CA VAL A 43 -5.74 -23.92 2.70
C VAL A 43 -6.53 -25.02 3.42
N SER A 44 -6.02 -25.54 4.54
CA SER A 44 -6.63 -26.68 5.23
C SER A 44 -8.03 -26.40 5.80
N ASP A 45 -8.29 -25.17 6.24
CA ASP A 45 -9.52 -24.78 6.95
C ASP A 45 -10.10 -23.44 6.45
N GLY A 46 -9.43 -22.76 5.52
CA GLY A 46 -9.84 -21.45 5.01
C GLY A 46 -9.60 -20.30 5.97
N ALA A 47 -8.88 -20.52 7.09
CA ALA A 47 -8.69 -19.49 8.10
C ALA A 47 -7.83 -18.32 7.59
N LEU A 48 -8.23 -17.09 7.93
CA LEU A 48 -7.40 -15.90 7.72
C LEU A 48 -6.25 -15.89 8.72
N VAL A 49 -5.05 -16.20 8.24
CA VAL A 49 -3.81 -16.27 9.03
C VAL A 49 -3.19 -14.90 9.21
N TRP A 50 -3.28 -14.04 8.19
CA TRP A 50 -2.73 -12.70 8.25
C TRP A 50 -3.49 -11.75 7.33
N ARG A 51 -3.55 -10.48 7.74
CA ARG A 51 -4.18 -9.39 7.01
C ARG A 51 -3.23 -8.20 6.98
N GLY A 52 -2.80 -7.82 5.79
CA GLY A 52 -2.14 -6.55 5.52
C GLY A 52 -3.15 -5.54 4.99
N PHE A 53 -3.18 -4.34 5.56
CA PHE A 53 -4.04 -3.25 5.09
C PHE A 53 -3.23 -1.98 4.90
N PHE A 54 -3.55 -1.24 3.84
CA PHE A 54 -2.93 0.05 3.55
C PHE A 54 -3.98 1.00 3.01
N ASP A 55 -4.07 2.19 3.60
CA ASP A 55 -4.90 3.28 3.11
C ASP A 55 -4.16 4.60 3.27
N LYS A 56 -3.84 5.24 2.15
CA LYS A 56 -3.16 6.53 2.16
C LYS A 56 -3.63 7.40 1.01
N THR A 57 -4.00 8.64 1.34
CA THR A 57 -4.09 9.76 0.39
C THR A 57 -2.93 10.69 0.71
N GLN A 58 -2.17 11.11 -0.29
CA GLN A 58 -1.08 12.06 -0.06
C GLN A 58 -1.68 13.46 0.21
N SER A 59 -1.35 14.12 1.32
CA SER A 59 -1.92 15.43 1.69
C SER A 59 -1.23 16.59 1.00
N SER A 60 -1.94 17.71 0.77
CA SER A 60 -1.40 18.87 0.05
C SER A 60 -0.22 19.51 0.75
N LEU A 61 0.88 19.76 0.02
CA LEU A 61 2.14 20.32 0.55
C LEU A 61 1.95 21.56 1.45
N MET A 62 0.94 22.39 1.21
CA MET A 62 0.72 23.61 2.02
C MET A 62 0.28 23.31 3.46
N GLU A 63 -0.45 22.20 3.69
CA GLU A 63 -0.92 21.83 5.02
C GLU A 63 0.17 21.08 5.82
N ASP A 64 1.08 20.39 5.12
CA ASP A 64 2.17 19.59 5.72
C ASP A 64 3.52 20.33 5.84
N LEU A 65 3.81 21.36 5.02
CA LEU A 65 5.07 22.13 5.08
C LEU A 65 5.29 22.79 6.45
N PHE A 66 4.21 23.12 7.17
CA PHE A 66 4.27 23.69 8.51
C PHE A 66 4.49 22.64 9.62
N GLN A 67 4.33 21.33 9.34
CA GLN A 67 4.25 20.30 10.38
C GLN A 67 5.35 19.23 10.33
N ILE A 68 6.07 19.02 9.22
CA ILE A 68 6.76 17.72 9.05
C ILE A 68 8.20 17.87 8.53
N SER A 69 9.17 17.80 9.44
CA SER A 69 10.62 17.60 9.21
C SER A 69 10.98 16.21 8.66
N SER A 70 9.99 15.51 8.08
CA SER A 70 10.07 14.14 7.58
C SER A 70 9.49 13.98 6.18
N PHE A 71 9.95 14.84 5.26
CA PHE A 71 10.07 14.60 3.80
C PHE A 71 10.89 13.34 3.44
N PHE A 72 10.94 12.34 4.33
CA PHE A 72 11.69 11.10 4.15
C PHE A 72 10.96 10.24 3.12
N ARG A 73 11.46 10.33 1.88
CA ARG A 73 11.78 9.24 0.94
C ARG A 73 11.55 9.62 -0.54
N GLY A 74 11.02 10.81 -0.82
CA GLY A 74 10.81 11.29 -2.19
C GLY A 74 11.08 12.78 -2.37
N GLU A 75 12.35 13.20 -2.30
CA GLU A 75 12.92 14.43 -2.89
C GLU A 75 12.04 15.70 -2.97
N GLY A 76 11.17 15.96 -2.00
CA GLY A 76 10.28 17.13 -2.05
C GLY A 76 9.21 17.12 -3.15
N ARG A 77 8.87 15.96 -3.75
CA ARG A 77 7.88 15.86 -4.83
C ARG A 77 6.70 14.97 -4.49
N TRP A 78 5.58 15.23 -5.16
CA TRP A 78 4.44 14.33 -5.17
C TRP A 78 4.79 13.00 -5.82
N VAL A 79 4.49 11.89 -5.14
CA VAL A 79 4.72 10.55 -5.66
C VAL A 79 3.52 10.10 -6.49
N THR A 80 3.77 9.23 -7.45
CA THR A 80 2.72 8.57 -8.23
C THR A 80 1.95 7.57 -7.38
N ALA A 81 0.75 7.18 -7.82
CA ALA A 81 0.01 6.10 -7.17
C ALA A 81 0.81 4.79 -7.16
N LYS A 82 1.62 4.54 -8.20
CA LYS A 82 2.48 3.36 -8.28
C LYS A 82 3.59 3.38 -7.23
N GLU A 83 4.27 4.52 -7.07
CA GLU A 83 5.29 4.71 -6.03
C GLU A 83 4.67 4.58 -4.63
N LEU A 84 3.51 5.21 -4.40
CA LEU A 84 2.77 5.13 -3.13
C LEU A 84 2.33 3.70 -2.80
N MET A 85 1.89 2.94 -3.80
CA MET A 85 1.57 1.51 -3.65
C MET A 85 2.80 0.68 -3.34
N GLY A 86 3.94 0.96 -3.98
CA GLY A 86 5.21 0.26 -3.71
C GLY A 86 5.68 0.46 -2.26
N GLU A 87 5.66 1.70 -1.78
CA GLU A 87 5.95 2.02 -0.37
C GLU A 87 4.97 1.33 0.59
N GLY A 88 3.68 1.34 0.26
CA GLY A 88 2.64 0.67 1.03
C GLY A 88 2.89 -0.84 1.11
N LEU A 89 3.20 -1.48 -0.01
CA LEU A 89 3.50 -2.92 -0.05
C LEU A 89 4.74 -3.26 0.79
N GLU A 90 5.83 -2.49 0.66
CA GLU A 90 7.04 -2.69 1.46
C GLU A 90 6.75 -2.58 2.97
N ALA A 91 5.96 -1.57 3.37
CA ALA A 91 5.56 -1.38 4.76
C ALA A 91 4.65 -2.50 5.26
N THR A 92 3.65 -2.90 4.47
CA THR A 92 2.72 -3.98 4.83
C THR A 92 3.44 -5.32 4.96
N LEU A 93 4.35 -5.66 4.03
CA LEU A 93 5.08 -6.94 4.04
C LEU A 93 6.02 -7.11 5.24
N LYS A 94 6.46 -6.03 5.90
CA LYS A 94 7.21 -6.12 7.17
C LYS A 94 6.43 -6.77 8.30
N THR A 95 5.10 -6.83 8.18
CA THR A 95 4.22 -7.50 9.15
C THR A 95 3.87 -8.94 8.75
N PHE A 96 4.36 -9.40 7.59
CA PHE A 96 4.02 -10.72 7.06
C PHE A 96 4.66 -11.83 7.93
N PRO A 97 3.89 -12.87 8.31
CA PRO A 97 4.43 -13.96 9.11
C PRO A 97 5.48 -14.75 8.32
N GLY A 98 6.69 -14.86 8.85
CA GLY A 98 7.77 -15.64 8.23
C GLY A 98 8.76 -14.84 7.37
N LEU A 99 8.53 -13.53 7.16
CA LEU A 99 9.60 -12.62 6.72
C LEU A 99 10.48 -12.31 7.95
N ARG A 100 11.57 -13.07 8.12
CA ARG A 100 12.58 -12.84 9.15
C ARG A 100 13.95 -12.68 8.51
#